data_AF-A0A972F2Q4-F1
#
_entry.id   AF-A0A972F2Q4-F1
#
_cell.length_a   1.000
_cell.length_b   1.000
_cell.length_c   1.000
_cell.angle_alpha   90.00
_cell.angle_beta   90.00
_cell.angle_gamma   90.00
#
_symmetry.space_group_name_H-M   'P 1'
#
loop_
_entity.id
_entity.type
_entity.pdbx_description
1 polymer ?
#
loop_
_entity_poly.entity_id
_entity_poly.type
_entity_poly.pdbx_seq_one_letter_code
_entity_poly.pdbx_strand_id
1 'polypeptide(L)' 'MRNVERPKVTMSPEEIEKIENMDWRSYQEQSLMTDLEGMINCTKCKTILIARSGQSEISCYTCGESVKV' A
#
# COMPACT_ATOMS: atom_id res chain seq x y z
N MET A 1 -21.86 -16.71 0.41
CA MET A 1 -20.43 -17.09 0.58
C MET A 1 -19.76 -16.92 -0.77
N ARG A 2 -18.74 -16.06 -0.91
CA ARG A 2 -18.01 -15.90 -2.17
C ARG A 2 -17.04 -17.07 -2.29
N ASN A 3 -17.08 -17.80 -3.41
CA ASN A 3 -16.09 -18.84 -3.74
C ASN A 3 -14.76 -18.14 -4.00
N VAL A 4 -13.97 -17.94 -2.95
CA VAL A 4 -12.58 -17.49 -3.07
C VAL A 4 -11.74 -18.73 -3.31
N GLU A 5 -11.42 -19.00 -4.57
CA GLU A 5 -10.39 -19.99 -4.91
C GLU A 5 -9.05 -19.47 -4.39
N ARG A 6 -8.55 -20.11 -3.33
CA ARG A 6 -7.23 -19.79 -2.79
C ARG A 6 -6.19 -20.35 -3.77
N PRO A 7 -5.29 -19.53 -4.33
CA PRO A 7 -4.21 -20.04 -5.15
C PRO A 7 -3.38 -21.02 -4.32
N LYS A 8 -3.31 -22.28 -4.77
CA LYS A 8 -2.41 -23.31 -4.22
C LYS A 8 -0.99 -23.12 -4.78
N VAL A 9 -0.48 -21.90 -4.70
CA VAL A 9 0.89 -21.61 -5.10
C VAL A 9 1.75 -21.78 -3.86
N THR A 10 2.42 -22.91 -3.76
CA THR A 10 3.49 -23.15 -2.79
C THR A 10 4.80 -22.72 -3.42
N MET A 11 5.53 -21.84 -2.74
CA MET A 11 6.85 -21.40 -3.16
C MET A 11 7.83 -22.57 -3.17
N SER A 12 8.76 -22.57 -4.11
CA SER A 12 9.84 -23.54 -4.15
C SER A 12 10.86 -23.29 -3.02
N PRO A 13 11.65 -24.29 -2.62
CA PRO A 13 12.72 -24.11 -1.64
C PRO A 13 13.71 -22.99 -2.02
N GLU A 14 14.01 -22.85 -3.31
CA GLU A 14 14.92 -21.82 -3.84
C GLU A 14 14.34 -20.41 -3.69
N GLU A 15 13.01 -20.25 -3.81
CA GLU A 15 12.33 -18.98 -3.61
C GLU A 15 12.29 -18.59 -2.13
N ILE A 16 12.16 -19.57 -1.24
CA ILE A 16 12.19 -19.35 0.22
C ILE A 16 13.59 -18.92 0.65
N GLU A 17 14.64 -19.61 0.19
CA GLU A 17 16.03 -19.26 0.51
C GLU A 17 16.41 -17.84 0.06
N LYS A 18 15.88 -17.39 -1.09
CA LYS A 18 16.05 -16.01 -1.56
C LYS A 18 15.39 -14.97 -0.65
N ILE A 19 14.24 -15.29 -0.07
CA ILE A 19 13.54 -14.41 0.87
C ILE A 19 14.27 -14.37 2.22
N GLU A 20 14.71 -15.53 2.71
CA GLU A 20 15.42 -15.63 4.00
C GLU A 20 16.75 -14.88 4.00
N ASN A 21 17.46 -14.89 2.86
CA ASN A 21 18.73 -14.18 2.70
C ASN A 21 18.58 -12.75 2.17
N MET A 22 17.35 -12.24 2.04
CA MET A 22 17.13 -10.89 1.55
C MET A 22 17.56 -9.86 2.61
N ASP A 23 18.33 -8.85 2.19
CA ASP A 23 18.56 -7.68 3.04
C ASP A 23 17.30 -6.83 3.09
N TRP A 24 16.48 -7.10 4.10
CA TRP A 24 15.23 -6.40 4.35
C TRP A 24 15.40 -4.91 4.54
N ARG A 25 16.54 -4.47 5.08
CA ARG A 25 16.78 -3.03 5.31
C ARG A 25 16.99 -2.31 3.99
N SER A 26 17.88 -2.81 3.13
CA SER A 26 18.08 -2.25 1.80
C SER A 26 16.81 -2.34 0.95
N TYR A 27 16.08 -3.46 1.03
CA TYR A 27 14.79 -3.61 0.35
C TYR A 27 13.77 -2.56 0.84
N GLN A 28 13.68 -2.35 2.15
CA GLN A 28 12.80 -1.36 2.74
C GLN A 28 13.21 0.07 2.35
N GLU A 29 14.49 0.43 2.42
CA GLU A 29 14.99 1.76 2.04
C GLU A 29 14.72 2.06 0.55
N GLN A 30 14.83 1.06 -0.34
CA GLN A 30 14.48 1.21 -1.76
C GLN A 30 12.96 1.29 -2.02
N SER A 31 12.15 0.59 -1.22
CA SER A 31 10.69 0.57 -1.37
C SER A 31 9.98 1.71 -0.63
N LEU A 32 10.66 2.35 0.33
CA LEU A 32 10.19 3.55 1.06
C LEU A 32 10.27 4.84 0.24
N MET A 33 10.62 4.78 -1.05
CA MET A 33 10.46 5.89 -2.02
C MET A 33 9.00 6.26 -2.31
N THR A 34 8.09 5.99 -1.37
CA THR A 34 6.80 6.65 -1.28
C THR A 34 6.76 7.34 0.07
N ASP A 35 7.49 8.46 0.19
CA ASP A 35 7.39 9.32 1.35
C ASP A 35 5.88 9.55 1.61
N LEU A 36 5.39 9.17 2.78
CA LEU A 36 4.01 9.41 3.15
C LEU A 36 3.94 10.86 3.63
N GLU A 37 3.21 11.71 2.90
CA GLU A 37 3.09 13.13 3.23
C GLU A 37 2.23 13.34 4.48
N GLY A 38 1.30 12.41 4.74
CA GLY A 38 0.54 12.36 5.98
C GLY A 38 -0.81 11.66 5.86
N MET A 39 -1.56 11.71 6.95
CA MET A 39 -2.96 11.28 7.00
C MET A 39 -3.86 12.51 6.94
N ILE A 40 -4.75 12.56 5.95
CA ILE A 40 -5.77 13.63 5.83
C ILE A 40 -7.17 13.04 5.97
N ASN A 41 -8.14 13.86 6.33
CA ASN A 41 -9.54 13.42 6.39
C ASN A 41 -10.31 13.89 5.17
N CYS A 42 -11.14 13.02 4.60
CA CYS A 42 -12.12 13.43 3.61
C CYS A 42 -13.12 14.43 4.24
N THR A 43 -13.29 15.59 3.63
CA THR A 43 -14.16 16.66 4.12
C THR A 43 -15.65 16.26 4.17
N LYS A 44 -16.06 15.28 3.35
CA LYS A 44 -17.46 14.85 3.21
C LYS A 44 -17.85 13.70 4.11
N CYS A 45 -17.05 12.63 4.14
CA CYS A 45 -17.37 11.40 4.89
C CYS A 45 -16.44 11.14 6.08
N LYS A 46 -15.47 12.02 6.35
CA LYS A 46 -14.51 11.95 7.47
C LYS A 46 -13.64 10.68 7.49
N THR A 47 -13.59 9.94 6.39
CA THR A 47 -12.67 8.80 6.24
C THR A 47 -11.23 9.30 6.17
N ILE A 48 -10.32 8.60 6.84
CA ILE A 48 -8.88 8.86 6.80
C ILE A 48 -8.32 8.42 5.45
N LEU A 49 -7.60 9.30 4.77
CA LEU A 49 -6.92 9.06 3.52
C LEU A 49 -5.41 9.17 3.77
N ILE A 50 -4.64 8.29 3.11
CA ILE A 50 -3.19 8.27 3.21
C ILE A 50 -2.63 8.95 1.97
N ALA A 51 -2.03 10.13 2.16
CA ALA A 51 -1.41 10.88 1.08
C ALA A 51 0.05 10.45 0.89
N ARG A 52 0.47 10.39 -0.39
CA ARG A 52 1.85 10.14 -0.79
C ARG A 52 2.49 11.45 -1.24
N SER A 53 3.77 11.63 -0.95
CA SER A 53 4.54 12.80 -1.33
C SER A 53 4.45 13.06 -2.82
N GLY A 54 4.09 14.30 -3.16
CA GLY A 54 3.91 14.74 -4.55
C GLY A 54 2.53 14.47 -5.14
N GLN A 55 1.59 13.89 -4.38
CA GLN A 55 0.18 13.88 -4.77
C GLN A 55 -0.45 15.22 -4.39
N SER A 56 -0.93 15.98 -5.38
CA SER A 56 -1.69 17.22 -5.14
C SER A 56 -3.18 16.97 -4.88
N GLU A 57 -3.67 15.78 -5.22
CA GLU A 57 -5.08 15.40 -5.10
C GLU A 57 -5.21 13.90 -4.86
N ILE A 58 -6.15 13.52 -4.00
CA ILE A 58 -6.49 12.14 -3.67
C ILE A 58 -8.00 11.95 -3.68
N SER A 59 -8.49 10.94 -4.39
CA SER A 59 -9.91 10.58 -4.38
C SER A 59 -10.24 9.73 -3.17
N CYS A 60 -11.28 10.12 -2.43
CA CYS A 60 -11.77 9.37 -1.28
C CYS A 60 -12.34 8.02 -1.73
N TYR A 61 -11.77 6.92 -1.24
CA TYR A 61 -12.20 5.57 -1.56
C TYR A 61 -13.60 5.20 -1.01
N THR A 62 -14.17 6.03 -0.11
CA THR A 62 -15.53 5.82 0.45
C THR A 62 -16.60 6.58 -0.34
N CYS A 63 -16.38 7.87 -0.63
CA CYS A 63 -17.42 8.73 -1.20
C CYS A 63 -17.09 9.30 -2.59
N GLY A 64 -15.91 8.99 -3.14
CA GLY A 64 -15.47 9.43 -4.46
C GLY A 64 -15.04 10.90 -4.55
N GLU A 65 -15.18 11.67 -3.47
CA GLU A 65 -14.80 13.08 -3.45
C GLU A 65 -13.28 13.25 -3.61
N SER A 66 -12.86 14.14 -4.50
CA SER A 66 -11.45 14.50 -4.62
C SER A 66 -11.05 15.50 -3.52
N VAL A 67 -9.96 15.20 -2.83
CA VAL A 67 -9.44 15.99 -1.72
C VAL A 67 -8.05 16.49 -2.12
N LYS A 68 -7.81 17.79 -2.02
CA LYS A 68 -6.45 18.33 -2.16
C LYS A 68 -5.65 17.96 -0.92
N VAL A 69 -4.47 17.41 -1.17
CA VAL A 69 -3.48 17.04 -0.16
C VAL A 69 -2.62 18.26 0.15
#